data_AF-A0AAX4IX36-F1
#
_entry.id   AF-A0AAX4IX36-F1
#
_cell.length_a   1.000
_cell.length_b   1.000
_cell.length_c   1.000
_cell.angle_alpha   90.00
_cell.angle_beta   90.00
_cell.angle_gamma   90.00
#
_symmetry.space_group_name_H-M   'P 1'
#
loop_
_entity.id
_entity.type
_entity.pdbx_description
1 polymer ?
#
loop_
_entity_poly.entity_id
_entity_poly.type
_entity_poly.pdbx_seq_one_letter_code
_entity_poly.pdbx_strand_id
1 'polypeptide(L)'
;MFGRPFEPMSGLKAVLVDAGFVNVVMRQHKWPTNAWPRDEKLKEIGAWSNDNVCSGWEAVCLANLTRAHGWTRDEVMDLVEQCRKEFSDTSIHTYLSM
;
A
#
# COMPACT_ATOMS: atom_id res chain seq x y z
N MET A 1 -4.00 13.41 -14.79
CA MET A 1 -3.53 13.58 -13.40
C MET A 1 -2.11 13.06 -13.22
N PHE A 2 -1.77 11.87 -13.72
CA PHE A 2 -0.46 11.25 -13.47
C PHE A 2 0.57 11.52 -14.57
N GLY A 3 0.69 12.79 -14.99
CA GLY A 3 1.69 13.25 -15.98
C GLY A 3 3.15 13.18 -15.47
N ARG A 4 3.41 12.30 -14.51
CA ARG A 4 4.72 11.95 -13.96
C ARG A 4 4.77 10.43 -13.81
N PRO A 5 5.87 9.78 -14.22
CA PRO A 5 6.03 8.34 -14.05
C PRO A 5 6.02 7.97 -12.56
N PHE A 6 5.59 6.75 -12.27
CA PHE A 6 5.79 6.15 -10.95
C PHE A 6 7.29 5.90 -10.76
N GLU A 7 7.89 6.53 -9.75
CA GLU A 7 9.28 6.30 -9.40
C GLU A 7 9.36 5.12 -8.42
N PRO A 8 10.05 4.02 -8.77
CA PRO A 8 10.18 2.90 -7.86
C PRO A 8 10.98 3.27 -6.61
N MET A 9 10.56 2.75 -5.46
CA MET A 9 11.22 2.99 -4.16
C MET A 9 12.70 2.57 -4.14
N SER A 10 13.12 1.66 -5.03
CA SER A 10 14.52 1.26 -5.18
C SER A 10 15.45 2.43 -5.57
N GLY A 11 14.93 3.46 -6.26
CA GLY A 11 15.69 4.64 -6.66
C GLY A 11 15.88 5.67 -5.55
N LEU A 12 15.10 5.60 -4.47
CA LEU A 12 15.04 6.66 -3.45
C LEU A 12 16.39 6.90 -2.76
N LYS A 13 17.19 5.86 -2.54
CA LYS A 13 18.53 6.01 -1.95
C LYS A 13 19.43 6.87 -2.83
N ALA A 14 19.44 6.63 -4.14
CA ALA A 14 20.24 7.40 -5.08
C ALA A 14 19.80 8.86 -5.10
N VAL A 15 18.49 9.12 -5.13
CA VAL A 15 17.92 10.48 -5.05
C VAL A 15 18.41 11.23 -3.80
N LEU A 16 18.44 10.57 -2.64
CA LEU A 16 18.93 11.20 -1.40
C LEU A 16 20.45 11.45 -1.45
N VAL A 17 21.23 10.52 -1.98
CA VAL A 17 22.68 10.71 -2.13
C VAL A 17 22.99 11.86 -3.09
N ASP A 18 22.31 11.91 -4.23
CA ASP A 18 22.49 12.96 -5.25
C ASP A 18 22.06 14.34 -4.74
N ALA A 19 21.08 14.38 -3.83
CA ALA A 19 20.68 15.60 -3.13
C ALA A 19 21.70 16.05 -2.04
N GLY A 20 22.79 15.31 -1.82
CA GLY A 20 23.86 15.65 -0.89
C GLY A 20 23.69 15.09 0.53
N PHE A 21 22.71 14.20 0.77
CA PHE A 21 22.61 13.51 2.05
C PHE A 21 23.78 12.51 2.22
N VAL A 22 24.38 12.50 3.40
CA VAL A 22 25.47 11.59 3.77
C VAL A 22 24.96 10.44 4.63
N ASN A 23 25.68 9.31 4.63
CA ASN A 23 25.35 8.12 5.42
C ASN A 23 23.93 7.54 5.19
N VAL A 24 23.45 7.59 3.94
CA VAL A 24 22.11 7.10 3.58
C VAL A 24 22.04 5.57 3.66
N VAL A 25 21.14 5.06 4.52
CA VAL A 25 20.85 3.62 4.67
C VAL A 25 19.38 3.37 4.32
N MET A 26 19.15 2.45 3.39
CA MET A 26 17.81 1.94 3.07
C MET A 26 17.65 0.57 3.70
N ARG A 27 16.57 0.38 4.46
CA ARG A 27 16.21 -0.91 5.06
C ARG A 27 14.84 -1.31 4.55
N GLN A 28 14.77 -2.48 3.95
CA GLN A 28 13.53 -3.03 3.46
C GLN A 28 13.04 -4.12 4.41
N HIS A 29 11.76 -4.05 4.77
CA HIS A 29 11.13 -4.94 5.73
C HIS A 29 9.94 -5.64 5.08
N LYS A 30 9.75 -6.91 5.46
CA LYS A 30 8.51 -7.61 5.12
C LYS A 30 7.39 -7.01 5.94
N TRP A 31 6.41 -6.41 5.27
CA TRP A 31 5.28 -5.77 5.94
C TRP A 31 3.98 -6.49 5.57
N PRO A 32 3.49 -7.43 6.40
CA PRO A 32 2.29 -8.20 6.09
C PRO A 32 1.06 -7.29 5.99
N THR A 33 0.16 -7.63 5.08
CA THR A 33 -1.09 -6.88 4.84
C THR A 33 -2.21 -7.25 5.80
N ASN A 34 -2.15 -8.45 6.40
CA ASN A 34 -3.10 -8.94 7.40
C ASN A 34 -2.44 -9.93 8.37
N ALA A 35 -3.23 -10.46 9.30
CA ALA A 35 -2.79 -11.31 10.41
C ALA A 35 -2.40 -12.76 10.03
N TRP A 36 -2.18 -13.06 8.75
CA TRP A 36 -1.76 -14.40 8.28
C TRP A 36 -0.42 -14.92 8.84
N PRO A 37 0.61 -14.10 9.16
CA PRO A 37 1.89 -14.62 9.63
C PRO A 37 1.74 -15.41 10.94
N ARG A 38 2.57 -16.45 11.11
CA ARG A 38 2.59 -17.24 12.37
C ARG A 38 3.36 -16.54 13.50
N ASP A 39 4.39 -15.78 13.14
CA ASP A 39 5.18 -14.98 14.08
C ASP A 39 4.29 -13.92 14.74
N GLU A 40 4.30 -13.84 16.07
CA GLU A 40 3.38 -12.99 16.85
C GLU A 40 3.55 -11.51 16.51
N LYS A 41 4.80 -11.06 16.34
CA LYS A 41 5.10 -9.66 16.02
C LYS A 41 4.63 -9.31 14.61
N LEU A 42 4.89 -10.18 13.63
CA LEU A 42 4.42 -9.96 12.26
C LEU A 42 2.91 -10.05 12.15
N LYS A 43 2.27 -10.92 12.94
CA LYS A 43 0.80 -11.00 13.02
C LYS A 43 0.19 -9.70 13.54
N GLU A 44 0.76 -9.12 14.59
CA GLU A 44 0.33 -7.83 15.12
C GLU A 44 0.49 -6.71 14.09
N ILE A 45 1.67 -6.61 13.44
CA ILE A 45 1.92 -5.66 12.35
C ILE A 45 0.89 -5.84 11.23
N GLY A 46 0.60 -7.08 10.86
CA GLY A 46 -0.39 -7.40 9.84
C GLY A 46 -1.79 -6.94 10.20
N ALA A 47 -2.22 -7.12 11.45
CA ALA A 47 -3.51 -6.64 11.93
C ALA A 47 -3.63 -5.11 11.84
N TRP A 48 -2.60 -4.37 12.27
CA TRP A 48 -2.56 -2.91 12.14
C TRP A 48 -2.55 -2.45 10.68
N SER A 49 -1.86 -3.20 9.82
CA SER A 49 -1.80 -2.89 8.39
C SER A 49 -3.14 -3.09 7.71
N ASN A 50 -3.86 -4.16 8.06
CA ASN A 50 -5.19 -4.43 7.55
C ASN A 50 -6.16 -3.29 7.93
N ASP A 51 -6.17 -2.87 9.20
CA ASP A 51 -7.00 -1.75 9.66
C ASP A 51 -6.66 -0.45 8.90
N ASN A 52 -5.37 -0.15 8.76
CA ASN A 52 -4.91 1.03 8.03
C ASN A 52 -5.36 1.02 6.56
N VAL A 53 -5.17 -0.10 5.86
CA VAL A 53 -5.55 -0.20 4.45
C VAL A 53 -7.07 -0.16 4.31
N CYS A 54 -7.82 -0.95 5.08
CA CYS A 54 -9.28 -1.02 4.98
C CYS A 54 -9.98 0.32 5.25
N SER A 55 -9.46 1.11 6.20
CA SER A 55 -9.97 2.45 6.51
C SER A 55 -9.59 3.49 5.45
N GLY A 56 -8.39 3.41 4.88
CA GLY A 56 -7.88 4.40 3.92
C GLY A 56 -8.17 4.13 2.44
N TRP A 57 -8.48 2.89 2.07
CA TRP A 57 -8.50 2.45 0.66
C TRP A 57 -9.51 3.18 -0.22
N GLU A 58 -10.67 3.53 0.34
CA GLU A 58 -11.72 4.27 -0.36
C GLU A 58 -11.21 5.61 -0.89
N ALA A 59 -10.49 6.37 -0.05
CA ALA A 59 -9.97 7.68 -0.42
C ALA A 59 -8.94 7.59 -1.55
N VAL A 60 -8.11 6.54 -1.53
CA VAL A 60 -7.14 6.24 -2.60
C VAL A 60 -7.88 5.94 -3.90
N CYS A 61 -8.90 5.08 -3.87
CA CYS A 61 -9.60 4.66 -5.08
C CYS A 61 -10.45 5.79 -5.68
N LEU A 62 -11.22 6.52 -4.85
CA LEU A 62 -12.14 7.55 -5.31
C LEU A 62 -11.43 8.64 -6.12
N ALA A 63 -10.36 9.23 -5.59
CA ALA A 63 -9.69 10.33 -6.28
C ALA A 63 -9.03 9.88 -7.59
N ASN A 64 -8.38 8.72 -7.58
CA ASN A 64 -7.65 8.23 -8.74
C ASN A 64 -8.59 7.73 -9.85
N LEU A 65 -9.59 6.91 -9.51
CA LEU A 65 -10.45 6.27 -10.50
C LEU A 65 -11.49 7.24 -11.09
N THR A 66 -12.09 8.11 -10.28
CA THR A 66 -13.09 9.06 -10.80
C THR A 66 -12.45 10.18 -11.64
N ARG A 67 -11.33 10.76 -11.19
CA ARG A 67 -10.71 11.92 -11.87
C ARG A 67 -9.82 11.54 -13.04
N ALA A 68 -9.13 10.40 -12.97
CA ALA A 68 -8.19 9.99 -14.02
C ALA A 68 -8.79 8.98 -14.99
N HIS A 69 -9.70 8.13 -14.52
CA HIS A 69 -10.28 7.03 -15.32
C HIS A 69 -11.78 7.20 -15.60
N GLY A 70 -12.43 8.25 -15.08
CA GLY A 70 -13.83 8.58 -15.38
C GLY A 70 -14.85 7.63 -14.75
N TRP A 71 -14.45 6.83 -13.75
CA TRP A 71 -15.37 5.94 -13.06
C TRP A 71 -16.43 6.73 -12.29
N THR A 72 -17.61 6.14 -12.15
CA THR A 72 -18.63 6.64 -11.24
C THR A 72 -18.26 6.35 -9.80
N ARG A 73 -18.89 7.06 -8.85
CA ARG A 73 -18.68 6.79 -7.42
C ARG A 73 -19.08 5.35 -7.07
N ASP A 74 -20.19 4.87 -7.60
CA ASP A 74 -20.75 3.57 -7.24
C ASP A 74 -19.85 2.42 -7.70
N GLU A 75 -19.33 2.47 -8.93
CA GLU A 75 -18.33 1.50 -9.42
C GLU A 75 -17.09 1.43 -8.53
N VAL A 76 -16.64 2.58 -8.01
CA VAL A 76 -15.50 2.61 -7.08
C VAL A 76 -15.86 2.00 -5.73
N MET A 77 -17.05 2.26 -5.20
CA MET A 77 -17.48 1.68 -3.92
C MET A 77 -17.61 0.16 -4.01
N ASP A 78 -18.13 -0.36 -5.12
CA ASP A 78 -18.22 -1.80 -5.37
C ASP A 78 -16.84 -2.46 -5.40
N LEU A 79 -15.85 -1.81 -6.01
CA LEU A 79 -14.46 -2.27 -6.00
C LEU A 79 -13.86 -2.23 -4.59
N VAL A 80 -14.03 -1.12 -3.86
CA VAL A 80 -13.48 -0.94 -2.51
C VAL A 80 -14.00 -2.02 -1.56
N GLU A 81 -15.28 -2.38 -1.66
CA GLU A 81 -15.89 -3.44 -0.86
C GLU A 81 -15.28 -4.82 -1.18
N GLN A 82 -15.01 -5.12 -2.45
CA GLN A 82 -14.32 -6.34 -2.85
C GLN A 82 -12.88 -6.37 -2.30
N CYS A 83 -12.13 -5.28 -2.46
CA CYS A 83 -10.76 -5.18 -1.95
C CYS A 83 -10.69 -5.37 -0.43
N ARG A 84 -11.63 -4.80 0.35
CA ARG A 84 -11.67 -4.96 1.81
C ARG A 84 -11.80 -6.43 2.24
N LYS A 85 -12.58 -7.22 1.50
CA LYS A 85 -12.73 -8.66 1.74
C LYS A 85 -11.41 -9.39 1.49
N GLU A 86 -10.76 -9.11 0.37
CA GLU A 86 -9.48 -9.73 0.02
C GLU A 86 -8.34 -9.31 0.97
N PHE A 87 -8.25 -8.04 1.35
CA PHE A 87 -7.26 -7.58 2.33
C PHE A 87 -7.38 -8.33 3.66
N SER A 88 -8.60 -8.69 4.05
CA SER A 88 -8.89 -9.36 5.32
C SER A 88 -8.84 -10.89 5.24
N ASP A 89 -8.67 -11.45 4.04
CA ASP A 89 -8.56 -12.89 3.84
C ASP A 89 -7.17 -13.38 4.24
N THR A 90 -7.11 -14.11 5.37
CA THR A 90 -5.85 -14.65 5.89
C THR A 90 -5.32 -15.86 5.12
N SER A 91 -6.08 -16.38 4.14
CA SER A 91 -5.55 -17.34 3.15
C SER A 91 -4.66 -16.65 2.09
N ILE A 92 -4.78 -15.33 1.95
CA ILE A 92 -3.98 -14.51 1.04
C ILE A 92 -2.73 -13.99 1.78
N HIS A 93 -1.58 -14.61 1.50
CA HIS A 93 -0.31 -14.30 2.16
C HIS A 93 0.47 -13.18 1.46
N THR A 94 -0.04 -11.94 1.52
CA THR A 94 0.59 -10.79 0.86
C THR A 94 1.48 -9.98 1.80
N TYR A 95 2.48 -9.32 1.19
CA TYR A 95 3.38 -8.37 1.84
C TYR A 95 3.40 -7.06 1.05
N LEU A 96 3.39 -5.95 1.77
CA LEU A 96 3.87 -4.67 1.27
C LEU A 96 5.40 -4.65 1.40
N SER A 97 6.07 -4.25 0.32
CA SER A 97 7.51 -4.02 0.34
C SER A 97 7.76 -2.59 0.80
N MET A 98 7.93 -2.40 2.11
CA MET A 98 8.27 -1.11 2.73
C MET A 98 9.74 -1.04 3.11
#